data_AF-A0A0B7BG77-F1
#
_entry.id   AF-A0A0B7BG77-F1
#
_cell.length_a   1.000
_cell.length_b   1.000
_cell.length_c   1.000
_cell.angle_alpha   90.00
_cell.angle_beta   90.00
_cell.angle_gamma   90.00
#
_symmetry.space_group_name_H-M   'P 1'
#
loop_
_entity.id
_entity.type
_entity.pdbx_description
1 polymer ?
#
loop_
_entity_poly.entity_id
_entity_poly.type
_entity_poly.pdbx_seq_one_letter_code
_entity_poly.pdbx_strand_id
1 'polypeptide(L)' 'MIREAVKVAILAVVIYKVVEISLKHKTEVHYKKHYPGECRAIEGFNFGSEDFEVTKDGLAFITSGLWFSTMSA' A
#
# COMPACT_ATOMS: atom_id res chain seq x y z
N MET A 1 -32.99 29.58 4.70
CA MET A 1 -32.03 29.61 3.56
C MET A 1 -30.63 29.21 4.00
N ILE A 2 -30.02 29.88 4.99
CA ILE A 2 -28.66 29.57 5.47
C ILE A 2 -28.54 28.13 6.00
N ARG A 3 -29.52 27.63 6.76
CA ARG A 3 -29.49 26.26 7.33
C ARG A 3 -29.39 25.15 6.27
N GLU A 4 -30.07 25.32 5.15
CA GLU A 4 -30.06 24.32 4.08
C GLU A 4 -28.78 24.42 3.25
N ALA A 5 -28.24 25.63 3.04
CA ALA A 5 -26.94 25.83 2.40
C ALA A 5 -25.80 25.19 3.21
N VAL A 6 -25.83 25.28 4.55
CA VAL A 6 -24.83 24.66 5.43
C VAL A 6 -24.83 23.14 5.29
N LYS A 7 -25.99 22.48 5.22
CA LYS A 7 -26.07 21.02 5.02
C LYS A 7 -25.46 20.60 3.69
N VAL A 8 -25.75 21.34 2.62
CA VAL A 8 -25.19 21.08 1.29
C VAL A 8 -23.67 21.23 1.31
N ALA A 9 -23.15 22.26 1.98
CA ALA A 9 -21.70 22.46 2.11
C ALA A 9 -21.04 21.30 2.88
N ILE A 10 -21.63 20.85 4.00
CA ILE A 10 -21.12 19.71 4.77
C ILE A 10 -21.12 18.44 3.91
N LEU A 11 -22.23 18.16 3.21
CA LEU A 11 -22.33 16.98 2.36
C LEU A 11 -21.27 16.99 1.24
N ALA A 12 -21.03 18.14 0.62
CA ALA A 12 -20.00 18.29 -0.41
C ALA A 12 -18.59 18.00 0.14
N VAL A 13 -18.26 18.47 1.35
CA VAL A 13 -16.98 18.19 2.01
C VAL A 13 -16.81 16.71 2.32
N VAL A 14 -17.88 16.06 2.82
CA VAL A 14 -17.85 14.62 3.11
C VAL A 14 -17.60 13.82 1.84
N ILE A 15 -18.34 14.11 0.75
CA ILE A 15 -18.17 13.43 -0.54
C ILE A 15 -16.73 13.64 -1.05
N TYR A 16 -16.23 14.88 -1.01
CA TYR A 16 -14.86 15.18 -1.43
C TYR A 16 -13.83 14.34 -0.67
N LYS A 17 -13.95 14.24 0.66
CA LYS A 17 -13.03 13.47 1.49
C LYS A 17 -13.10 11.97 1.24
N VAL A 18 -14.29 11.42 1.04
CA VAL A 18 -14.47 10.01 0.68
C VAL A 18 -13.77 9.72 -0.65
N VAL A 19 -14.03 10.53 -1.68
CA VAL A 19 -13.39 10.37 -2.99
C VAL A 19 -11.87 10.51 -2.90
N GLU A 20 -11.35 11.50 -2.17
CA GLU A 20 -9.92 11.70 -1.95
C GLU A 20 -9.26 10.45 -1.33
N ILE A 21 -9.88 9.89 -0.29
CA ILE A 21 -9.37 8.71 0.41
C ILE A 21 -9.40 7.48 -0.52
N SER A 22 -10.51 7.25 -1.22
CA SER A 22 -10.66 6.12 -2.15
C SER A 22 -9.62 6.16 -3.27
N LEU A 23 -9.35 7.34 -3.84
CA LEU A 23 -8.33 7.50 -4.88
C LEU A 23 -6.91 7.28 -4.34
N LYS A 24 -6.61 7.73 -3.11
CA LYS A 24 -5.30 7.49 -2.47
C LYS A 24 -5.04 6.02 -2.18
N HIS A 25 -6.07 5.25 -1.81
CA HIS A 25 -5.92 3.84 -1.47
C HIS A 25 -5.78 2.90 -2.67
N LYS A 26 -5.81 3.41 -3.92
CA LYS A 26 -5.65 2.64 -5.17
C LYS A 26 -6.23 1.23 -5.08
N THR A 27 -7.50 1.15 -4.71
CA THR A 27 -8.20 -0.13 -4.43
C THR A 27 -8.38 -1.02 -5.66
N GLU A 28 -7.99 -0.53 -6.84
CA GLU A 28 -7.98 -1.25 -8.11
C GLU A 28 -6.58 -1.84 -8.41
N VAL A 29 -6.07 -2.70 -7.53
CA VAL A 29 -4.90 -3.52 -7.84
C VAL A 29 -5.31 -4.68 -8.74
N HIS A 30 -5.32 -4.44 -10.04
CA HIS A 30 -5.44 -5.51 -11.02
C HIS A 30 -4.15 -6.33 -11.06
N TYR A 31 -4.11 -7.44 -10.31
CA TYR A 31 -3.02 -8.40 -10.37
C TYR A 31 -3.05 -9.14 -11.72
N LYS A 32 -2.23 -8.69 -12.67
CA LYS A 32 -1.96 -9.45 -13.89
C LYS A 32 -1.01 -10.59 -13.51
N LYS A 33 -1.37 -11.82 -13.87
CA LYS A 33 -0.47 -12.98 -13.69
C LYS A 33 0.72 -12.82 -14.63
N HIS A 34 1.84 -12.35 -14.10
CA HIS A 34 3.13 -12.50 -14.73
C HIS A 34 3.63 -13.90 -14.39
N TYR A 35 4.11 -14.63 -15.39
CA TYR A 35 4.80 -15.90 -15.20
C TYR A 35 6.29 -15.62 -15.32
N PRO A 36 6.96 -15.22 -14.22
CA PRO A 36 8.43 -15.27 -14.21
C PRO A 36 8.87 -16.72 -14.44
N GLY A 37 10.16 -16.92 -14.72
CA GLY A 37 10.75 -18.26 -14.79
C GLY A 37 10.64 -19.02 -13.45
N GLU A 38 11.47 -20.02 -13.26
CA GLU A 38 11.45 -20.78 -12.00
C GLU A 38 11.63 -19.87 -10.77
N CYS A 39 10.66 -19.92 -9.87
CA CYS A 39 10.65 -19.16 -8.62
C CYS A 39 10.75 -20.11 -7.43
N ARG A 40 11.53 -19.72 -6.43
CA ARG A 40 11.64 -20.45 -5.15
C ARG A 40 11.59 -19.49 -3.97
N ALA A 41 11.00 -19.92 -2.87
CA ALA A 41 11.12 -19.21 -1.61
C ALA A 41 12.57 -19.33 -1.08
N ILE A 42 13.09 -18.26 -0.49
CA ILE A 42 14.42 -18.27 0.13
C ILE A 42 14.25 -18.72 1.59
N GLU A 43 15.01 -19.75 1.98
CA GLU A 43 15.00 -20.27 3.35
C GLU A 43 15.57 -19.23 4.33
N GLY A 44 15.04 -19.22 5.57
CA GLY A 44 15.51 -18.33 6.65
C GLY A 44 14.77 -16.99 6.76
N PHE A 45 13.91 -16.62 5.79
CA PHE A 45 13.08 -15.41 5.85
C PHE A 45 11.69 -15.72 6.41
N ASN A 46 11.55 -15.71 7.74
CA ASN A 46 10.27 -15.96 8.41
C ASN A 46 9.41 -14.70 8.61
N PHE A 47 10.02 -13.52 8.44
CA PHE A 47 9.39 -12.21 8.63
C PHE A 47 9.64 -11.35 7.38
N GLY A 48 8.90 -10.24 7.24
CA GLY A 48 8.92 -9.41 6.04
C GLY A 48 10.33 -9.02 5.57
N SER A 49 10.49 -8.96 4.25
CA SER A 49 11.69 -8.54 3.53
C SER A 49 11.37 -7.35 2.62
N GLU A 50 11.06 -6.21 3.24
CA GLU A 50 10.46 -5.04 2.59
C GLU A 50 11.35 -4.42 1.50
N ASP A 51 12.65 -4.30 1.77
CA ASP A 51 13.59 -3.58 0.93
C ASP A 51 14.86 -4.39 0.67
N PHE A 52 15.46 -4.19 -0.51
CA PHE A 52 16.71 -4.82 -0.89
C PHE A 52 17.50 -3.96 -1.88
N GLU A 53 18.82 -4.08 -1.84
CA GLU A 53 19.71 -3.44 -2.80
C GLU A 53 20.70 -4.46 -3.35
N VAL A 54 20.96 -4.38 -4.66
CA VAL A 54 21.88 -5.27 -5.37
C VAL A 54 23.12 -4.48 -5.78
N THR A 55 24.29 -4.95 -5.38
CA THR A 55 25.58 -4.37 -5.79
C THR A 55 25.85 -4.66 -7.26
N LYS A 56 26.79 -3.90 -7.85
CA LYS A 56 27.24 -4.13 -9.24
C LYS A 56 27.80 -5.53 -9.47
N ASP A 57 28.34 -6.15 -8.42
CA ASP A 57 28.93 -7.48 -8.46
C ASP A 57 27.88 -8.59 -8.21
N GLY A 58 26.60 -8.23 -8.04
CA GLY A 58 25.49 -9.17 -7.90
C GLY A 58 25.20 -9.63 -6.48
N LEU A 59 25.77 -8.99 -5.45
CA LEU A 59 25.41 -9.26 -4.05
C LEU A 59 24.12 -8.53 -3.69
N ALA A 60 23.18 -9.22 -3.05
CA ALA A 60 21.94 -8.61 -2.58
C ALA A 60 21.96 -8.44 -1.05
N PHE A 61 21.72 -7.22 -0.58
CA PHE A 61 21.45 -6.91 0.82
C PHE A 61 19.94 -6.78 1.00
N ILE A 62 19.37 -7.49 1.96
CA ILE A 62 17.93 -7.53 2.20
C ILE A 62 17.66 -7.08 3.63
N THR A 63 16.82 -6.06 3.78
CA THR A 63 16.33 -5.63 5.09
C THR A 63 15.22 -6.58 5.52
N SER A 64 15.39 -7.25 6.65
CA SER A 64 14.47 -8.29 7.11
C SER A 64 14.18 -8.20 8.62
N GLY A 65 13.11 -8.86 9.06
CA GLY A 65 12.73 -8.88 10.49
C GLY A 65 11.83 -7.74 10.93
N LEU A 66 11.48 -6.81 10.03
CA LEU A 66 10.45 -5.81 10.28
C LEU A 66 9.07 -6.47 10.18
N TRP A 67 8.37 -6.54 11.31
CA TRP A 67 6.96 -6.88 11.35
C TRP A 67 6.18 -5.59 11.59
N PHE A 68 5.40 -5.14 10.61
CA PHE A 68 4.54 -3.97 10.77
C PHE A 68 3.31 -4.33 11.64
N SER A 69 3.50 -4.49 12.95
CA SER A 69 2.41 -4.71 13.93
C SER A 69 1.78 -3.41 14.46
N THR A 70 1.98 -2.27 13.80
CA THR A 70 1.45 -0.99 14.30
C THR A 70 0.72 -0.20 13.23
N MET A 71 -0.45 -0.70 12.83
CA MET A 71 -1.60 0.14 12.51
C MET A 71 -2.80 -0.36 13.33
N SER A 72 -2.71 -0.21 14.64
CA SER A 72 -3.90 -0.04 15.48
C SER A 72 -4.37 1.41 15.30
N ALA A 73 -5.22 1.61 14.30
CA ALA A 73 -6.09 2.79 14.23
C ALA A 73 -7.29 2.58 15.16
#